data_AF-A0A917E375-F1
#
_entry.id   AF-A0A917E375-F1
#
_cell.length_a   1.000
_cell.length_b   1.000
_cell.length_c   1.000
_cell.angle_alpha   90.00
_cell.angle_beta   90.00
_cell.angle_gamma   90.00
#
_symmetry.space_group_name_H-M   'P 1'
#
loop_
_entity.id
_entity.type
_entity.pdbx_description
1 polymer ?
#
loop_
_entity_poly.entity_id
_entity_poly.type
_entity_poly.pdbx_seq_one_letter_code
_entity_poly.pdbx_strand_id
1 'polypeptide(L)' 'MGRIIAFPGGRSLPAPVDAEAARRVAALGYERWAARARLTGAPIPPEIRHLKMQIDFAATMLKQLSPLPEDFRSDGFWPA' A
#
# COMPACT_ATOMS: atom_id res chain seq x y z
N MET A 1 13.13 -32.09 9.01
CA MET A 1 13.23 -31.98 7.54
C MET A 1 12.14 -31.04 7.05
N GLY A 2 12.43 -29.74 6.95
CA GLY A 2 11.50 -28.73 6.42
C GLY A 2 11.82 -28.47 4.95
N ARG A 3 10.83 -28.65 4.07
CA ARG A 3 10.96 -28.38 2.63
C ARG A 3 11.05 -26.87 2.42
N ILE A 4 12.23 -26.41 1.99
CA ILE A 4 12.42 -25.12 1.33
C ILE A 4 11.82 -25.29 -0.08
N ILE A 5 10.65 -24.71 -0.33
CA ILE A 5 10.17 -24.56 -1.71
C ILE A 5 10.84 -23.30 -2.26
N ALA A 6 11.96 -23.50 -2.94
CA ALA A 6 12.60 -22.47 -3.74
C ALA A 6 11.75 -22.26 -5.01
N PHE A 7 11.11 -21.09 -5.14
CA PHE A 7 10.52 -20.65 -6.40
C PHE A 7 11.62 -20.07 -7.31
N PRO A 8 11.80 -20.58 -8.54
CA PRO A 8 12.82 -20.08 -9.46
C PRO A 8 12.34 -18.83 -10.20
N GLY A 9 13.09 -17.73 -10.07
CA GLY A 9 13.26 -16.74 -11.15
C GLY A 9 12.20 -15.65 -11.35
N GLY A 10 12.41 -14.49 -10.72
CA GLY A 10 12.66 -13.22 -11.43
C GLY A 10 11.51 -12.44 -12.09
N ARG A 11 10.78 -11.62 -11.30
CA ARG A 11 10.17 -10.26 -11.56
C ARG A 11 8.89 -10.13 -10.71
N SER A 12 8.58 -9.09 -9.94
CA SER A 12 9.06 -7.69 -9.84
C SER A 12 8.76 -7.21 -8.41
N LEU A 13 9.78 -6.89 -7.60
CA LEU A 13 9.64 -6.56 -6.17
C LEU A 13 8.89 -5.25 -5.81
N PRO A 14 8.62 -4.30 -6.75
CA PRO A 14 7.74 -3.16 -6.47
C PRO A 14 6.25 -3.39 -6.79
N ALA A 15 5.94 -4.16 -7.84
CA ALA A 15 4.59 -4.19 -8.42
C ALA A 15 3.49 -4.79 -7.51
N PRO A 16 3.73 -5.86 -6.72
CA PRO A 16 2.73 -6.39 -5.79
C PRO A 16 2.44 -5.46 -4.62
N VAL A 17 3.46 -4.77 -4.11
CA VAL A 17 3.33 -3.82 -2.99
C VAL A 17 2.58 -2.57 -3.48
N ASP A 18 2.90 -2.09 -4.68
CA ASP A 18 2.18 -0.97 -5.31
C ASP A 18 0.72 -1.29 -5.55
N ALA A 19 0.40 -2.50 -6.01
CA ALA A 19 -0.97 -2.94 -6.20
C ALA A 19 -1.77 -2.99 -4.89
N GLU A 20 -1.16 -3.48 -3.79
CA GLU A 20 -1.83 -3.50 -2.48
C GLU A 20 -2.00 -2.10 -1.90
N ALA A 21 -0.99 -1.23 -2.03
CA ALA A 21 -1.09 0.17 -1.61
C ALA A 21 -2.23 0.87 -2.36
N ALA A 22 -2.29 0.71 -3.68
CA ALA A 22 -3.36 1.26 -4.51
C ALA A 22 -4.75 0.72 -4.10
N ARG A 23 -4.86 -0.59 -3.84
CA ARG A 23 -6.10 -1.22 -3.34
C ARG A 23 -6.55 -0.59 -2.02
N ARG A 24 -5.64 -0.41 -1.06
CA ARG A 24 -5.97 0.19 0.25
C ARG A 24 -6.37 1.66 0.11
N VAL A 25 -5.65 2.46 -0.68
CA VAL A 25 -6.03 3.86 -0.97
C VAL A 25 -7.41 3.95 -1.65
N ALA A 26 -7.73 3.03 -2.56
CA ALA A 26 -9.06 2.96 -3.18
C ALA A 26 -10.15 2.64 -2.15
N ALA A 27 -9.90 1.76 -1.19
CA ALA A 27 -10.85 1.44 -0.11
C ALA A 27 -11.16 2.65 0.80
N LEU A 28 -10.23 3.61 0.94
CA LEU A 28 -10.48 4.87 1.64
C LEU A 28 -11.44 5.81 0.88
N GLY A 29 -11.73 5.52 -0.38
CA GLY A 29 -12.44 6.45 -1.26
C GLY A 29 -11.63 7.73 -1.53
N TYR A 30 -10.30 7.67 -1.44
CA TYR A 30 -9.44 8.85 -1.56
C TYR A 30 -9.70 9.64 -2.84
N GLU A 31 -9.88 8.95 -3.98
CA GLU A 31 -10.15 9.61 -5.26
C GLU A 31 -11.45 10.41 -5.26
N ARG A 32 -12.49 9.95 -4.56
CA ARG A 32 -13.75 10.70 -4.41
C ARG A 32 -13.53 11.97 -3.60
N TRP A 33 -12.75 11.89 -2.52
CA TRP A 33 -12.38 13.07 -1.73
C TRP A 33 -11.51 14.05 -2.52
N ALA A 34 -10.55 13.54 -3.29
CA ALA A 34 -9.69 14.34 -4.14
C ALA A 34 -10.49 15.05 -5.24
N ALA A 35 -11.44 14.36 -5.88
CA ALA A 35 -12.35 14.95 -6.86
C ALA A 35 -13.22 16.06 -6.23
N ARG A 36 -13.83 15.80 -5.06
CA ARG A 36 -14.57 16.83 -4.31
C ARG A 36 -13.69 18.05 -4.02
N ALA A 37 -12.46 17.85 -3.55
CA ALA A 37 -11.56 18.93 -3.19
C ALA A 37 -11.20 19.80 -4.40
N ARG A 38 -10.94 19.19 -5.56
CA ARG A 38 -10.69 19.91 -6.82
C ARG A 38 -11.88 20.74 -7.27
N LEU A 39 -13.10 20.21 -7.15
CA LEU A 39 -14.32 20.88 -7.62
C LEU A 39 -14.80 21.98 -6.68
N THR A 40 -14.62 21.81 -5.38
CA THR A 40 -15.22 22.68 -4.36
C THR A 40 -14.21 23.60 -3.67
N GLY A 41 -12.91 23.35 -3.83
CA GLY A 41 -11.85 24.00 -3.07
C GLY A 41 -11.78 23.56 -1.59
N ALA A 42 -12.76 22.79 -1.10
CA ALA A 42 -12.75 22.31 0.28
C ALA A 42 -11.68 21.23 0.45
N PRO A 43 -10.83 21.30 1.50
CA PRO A 43 -9.76 20.35 1.68
C PRO A 43 -10.27 18.91 1.89
N ILE A 44 -9.42 17.93 1.53
CA ILE A 44 -9.62 16.53 1.91
C ILE A 44 -9.57 16.43 3.43
N PRO A 45 -10.48 15.67 4.07
CA PRO A 45 -10.44 15.43 5.52
C PRO A 45 -9.04 14.99 5.97
N PRO A 46 -8.49 15.59 7.04
CA PRO A 46 -7.14 15.29 7.51
C PRO A 46 -6.86 13.80 7.71
N GLU A 47 -7.82 13.07 8.24
CA GLU A 47 -7.73 11.64 8.56
C GLU A 47 -7.51 10.82 7.29
N ILE A 48 -8.28 11.12 6.22
CA ILE A 48 -8.16 10.44 4.93
C ILE A 48 -6.81 10.75 4.25
N ARG A 49 -6.37 12.01 4.34
CA ARG A 49 -5.06 12.42 3.80
C ARG A 49 -3.92 11.75 4.55
N HIS A 50 -3.97 11.72 5.88
CA HIS A 50 -2.93 11.11 6.71
C HIS A 50 -2.88 9.61 6.50
N LEU A 51 -4.01 8.93 6.40
CA LEU A 51 -4.04 7.49 6.17
C LEU A 51 -3.47 7.12 4.80
N LYS A 52 -3.75 7.89 3.73
CA LYS A 52 -3.05 7.71 2.44
C LYS A 52 -1.53 7.87 2.60
N MET A 53 -1.08 8.91 3.28
CA MET A 53 0.35 9.16 3.49
C MET A 53 1.03 7.99 4.22
N GLN A 54 0.37 7.42 5.23
CA GLN A 54 0.87 6.25 5.95
C GLN A 54 0.90 4.99 5.06
N ILE A 55 -0.10 4.78 4.19
CA ILE A 55 -0.10 3.67 3.22
C ILE A 55 1.07 3.80 2.23
N ASP A 56 1.28 5.00 1.68
CA ASP A 56 2.39 5.26 0.75
C ASP A 56 3.76 5.03 1.42
N PHE A 57 3.88 5.43 2.70
CA PHE A 57 5.08 5.20 3.49
C PHE A 57 5.32 3.71 3.76
N ALA A 58 4.30 2.98 4.21
CA ALA A 58 4.39 1.53 4.44
C ALA A 58 4.81 0.79 3.15
N ALA A 59 4.23 1.15 2.00
CA ALA A 59 4.62 0.60 0.70
C ALA A 59 6.09 0.88 0.38
N THR A 60 6.58 2.08 0.67
CA THR A 60 7.98 2.45 0.47
C THR A 60 8.91 1.59 1.33
N MET A 61 8.57 1.39 2.61
CA MET A 61 9.36 0.56 3.52
C MET A 61 9.35 -0.92 3.14
N LEU A 62 8.18 -1.46 2.77
CA LEU A 62 8.04 -2.86 2.35
C LEU A 62 8.90 -3.18 1.11
N LYS A 63 9.02 -2.25 0.16
CA LYS A 63 9.88 -2.41 -1.02
C LYS A 63 11.37 -2.48 -0.70
N GLN A 64 11.80 -2.00 0.46
CA GLN A 64 13.19 -2.09 0.91
C GLN A 64 13.52 -3.45 1.53
N LEU A 65 12.52 -4.27 1.86
CA LEU A 65 12.73 -5.60 2.43
C LEU A 65 13.18 -6.59 1.35
N SER A 66 14.26 -7.31 1.62
CA SER A 66 14.77 -8.38 0.78
C SER A 66 15.13 -9.59 1.66
N PRO A 67 14.35 -10.69 1.58
CA PRO A 67 13.17 -10.89 0.72
C PRO A 67 11.94 -10.10 1.20
N LEU A 68 11.00 -9.84 0.29
CA LEU A 68 9.66 -9.35 0.66
C LEU A 68 8.94 -10.45 1.47
N PRO A 69 8.35 -10.14 2.64
CA PRO A 69 7.56 -11.12 3.40
C PRO A 69 6.42 -11.70 2.57
N GLU A 70 6.19 -13.02 2.64
CA GLU A 70 5.11 -13.68 1.89
C GLU A 70 3.72 -13.16 2.29
N ASP A 71 3.60 -12.75 3.55
CA ASP A 71 2.39 -12.23 4.18
C ASP A 71 2.36 -10.69 4.23
N PHE A 72 3.11 -10.00 3.36
CA PHE A 72 3.19 -8.53 3.38
C PHE A 72 1.85 -7.79 3.30
N ARG A 73 0.76 -8.47 2.91
CA ARG A 73 -0.61 -7.91 2.87
C ARG A 73 -1.30 -7.87 4.23
N SER A 74 -0.77 -8.57 5.23
CA SER A 74 -1.30 -8.62 6.58
C SER A 74 -1.38 -7.23 7.20
N ASP A 75 -2.42 -6.98 8.00
CA ASP A 75 -2.66 -5.66 8.61
C ASP A 75 -1.55 -5.22 9.58
N GLY A 76 -0.65 -6.12 10.00
CA GLY A 76 0.54 -5.73 10.78
C GLY A 76 1.55 -4.87 10.01
N PHE A 77 1.52 -4.89 8.67
CA PHE A 77 2.42 -4.10 7.83
C PHE A 77 1.80 -2.79 7.32
N TRP A 78 0.50 -2.60 7.47
CA TRP A 78 -0.24 -1.49 6.91
C TRP A 78 -0.97 -0.72 8.01
N PRO A 79 -1.16 0.59 7.86
CA PRO A 79 -1.98 1.34 8.81
C PRO A 79 -3.45 0.89 8.73
N ALA A 80 -4.12 0.86 9.88
CA ALA A 80 -5.56 0.59 10.02
C ALA A 80 -6.38 1.88 10.03
#